data_AF-A0A482WXV9-F1
#
_entry.id   AF-A0A482WXV9-F1
#
_cell.length_a   1.000
_cell.length_b   1.000
_cell.length_c   1.000
_cell.angle_alpha   90.00
_cell.angle_beta   90.00
_cell.angle_gamma   90.00
#
_symmetry.space_group_name_H-M   'P 1'
#
loop_
_entity.id
_entity.type
_entity.pdbx_description
1 polymer ?
#
loop_
_entity_poly.entity_id
_entity_poly.type
_entity_poly.pdbx_seq_one_letter_code
_entity_poly.pdbx_strand_id
1 'polypeptide(L)'
;MGIAKVNILFLLIFAGIGIICWRTTANPTPVPSKTSSTKEPQKNVSSVVNLNNSELVSAHTRLQIEQILEVLGKSDSKVLTQTQMDSSDEAVLVLGETGIGKSSLIQFLIGNPELHSNKAENSHYTISMRKKSQFYVINDDGEKIGSAGNYSFTQFPEIINFNGTNFIDTPGFYGSKSAADEIISMTALKKIINKFKKVKILLLVDTRGVPFFITDNLMNTLKHIDEFIDIDRFLDHIALIFTKVPFAYRTVTMEVGKIKSESNFSADYMVKNYMTNELYKIELKLTDNLKSEKLGEQEKKFYPKVIKFLQSLNVSVNSEENIIRMNPKMNLDVFQHPDKLGLLNNMSFFDSNRESLYQTINDLEPLGIRQQDFKFTLSTEAESLSECMKYVLSED
;
A
#
# COMPACT_ATOMS: atom_id res chain seq x y z
N MET A 1 -16.85 41.10 6.07
CA MET A 1 -15.95 40.51 5.05
C MET A 1 -16.48 39.13 4.73
N GLY A 2 -17.15 38.99 3.58
CA GLY A 2 -17.75 37.73 3.14
C GLY A 2 -16.69 36.82 2.56
N ILE A 3 -16.43 35.69 3.23
CA ILE A 3 -15.64 34.59 2.68
C ILE A 3 -16.58 33.80 1.78
N ALA A 4 -16.16 33.57 0.53
CA ALA A 4 -16.88 32.80 -0.47
C ALA A 4 -17.26 31.40 0.04
N LYS A 5 -18.53 31.24 0.45
CA LYS A 5 -19.16 29.98 0.90
C LYS A 5 -19.61 29.06 -0.25
N VAL A 6 -19.41 29.46 -1.51
CA VAL A 6 -19.93 28.70 -2.66
C VAL A 6 -18.80 27.87 -3.25
N ASN A 7 -18.69 26.59 -2.83
CA ASN A 7 -18.25 25.44 -3.66
C ASN A 7 -18.01 24.12 -2.88
N ILE A 8 -18.11 24.10 -1.54
CA ILE A 8 -17.91 22.85 -0.77
C ILE A 8 -19.04 21.83 -0.97
N LEU A 9 -20.29 22.29 -1.12
CA LEU A 9 -21.44 21.41 -1.35
C LEU A 9 -21.38 20.74 -2.74
N PHE A 10 -20.87 21.44 -3.76
CA PHE A 10 -20.64 20.88 -5.10
C PHE A 10 -19.54 19.79 -5.09
N LEU A 11 -18.59 19.87 -4.15
CA LEU A 11 -17.45 18.96 -3.99
C LEU A 11 -17.83 17.60 -3.40
N LEU A 12 -18.83 17.53 -2.51
CA LEU A 12 -19.32 16.26 -1.96
C LEU A 12 -20.28 15.52 -2.90
N ILE A 13 -21.00 16.25 -3.75
CA ILE A 13 -21.92 15.67 -4.75
C ILE A 13 -21.13 15.04 -5.90
N PHE A 14 -20.04 15.66 -6.38
CA PHE A 14 -19.17 15.09 -7.42
C PHE A 14 -18.13 14.08 -6.90
N ALA A 15 -17.93 13.98 -5.58
CA ALA A 15 -17.21 12.86 -4.97
C ALA A 15 -17.98 11.52 -5.06
N GLY A 16 -19.22 11.52 -5.56
CA GLY A 16 -19.80 10.44 -6.35
C GLY A 16 -19.88 9.07 -5.68
N ILE A 17 -20.74 8.95 -4.66
CA ILE A 17 -21.50 7.70 -4.47
C ILE A 17 -22.59 7.74 -5.54
N GLY A 18 -22.40 6.99 -6.62
CA GLY A 18 -23.46 6.76 -7.59
C GLY A 18 -24.59 5.99 -6.93
N ILE A 19 -25.73 6.64 -6.72
CA ILE A 19 -26.98 5.97 -6.37
C ILE A 19 -27.40 5.13 -7.58
N ILE A 20 -27.07 3.84 -7.56
CA ILE A 20 -27.65 2.87 -8.51
C ILE A 20 -29.00 2.43 -7.93
N CYS A 21 -30.06 3.14 -8.31
CA CYS A 21 -31.43 2.63 -8.16
C CYS A 21 -31.70 1.61 -9.28
N TRP A 22 -31.71 0.32 -8.94
CA TRP A 22 -32.46 -0.66 -9.74
C TRP A 22 -33.87 -0.79 -9.17
N ARG A 23 -34.85 -0.25 -9.92
CA ARG A 23 -36.26 -0.62 -9.80
C ARG A 23 -36.52 -1.76 -10.79
N THR A 24 -36.92 -2.92 -10.31
CA THR A 24 -37.69 -3.88 -11.10
C THR A 24 -38.95 -4.26 -10.34
N THR A 25 -40.07 -3.85 -10.90
CA THR A 25 -41.44 -4.21 -10.52
C THR A 25 -41.80 -5.59 -11.05
N ALA A 26 -42.28 -6.49 -10.19
CA ALA A 26 -43.42 -7.37 -10.46
C ALA A 26 -43.83 -8.14 -9.18
N ASN A 27 -45.14 -8.18 -8.93
CA ASN A 27 -45.89 -8.85 -7.85
C ASN A 27 -46.74 -9.98 -8.51
N PRO A 28 -47.53 -10.82 -7.79
CA PRO A 28 -47.18 -11.83 -6.78
C PRO A 28 -47.92 -13.19 -6.99
N THR A 29 -47.92 -14.07 -5.96
CA THR A 29 -48.80 -15.22 -5.61
C THR A 29 -48.25 -16.67 -5.81
N PRO A 30 -48.75 -17.70 -5.07
CA PRO A 30 -48.78 -17.83 -3.60
C PRO A 30 -48.30 -19.22 -3.06
N VAL A 31 -47.89 -19.21 -1.77
CA VAL A 31 -47.91 -20.21 -0.65
C VAL A 31 -48.46 -21.63 -0.95
N PRO A 32 -47.85 -22.73 -0.43
CA PRO A 32 -48.19 -23.23 0.91
C PRO A 32 -47.04 -23.62 1.86
N SER A 33 -47.33 -23.33 3.13
CA SER A 33 -46.80 -23.78 4.42
C SER A 33 -46.09 -25.14 4.53
N LYS A 34 -45.09 -25.19 5.43
CA LYS A 34 -45.03 -26.15 6.54
C LYS A 34 -44.08 -25.71 7.66
N THR A 35 -44.57 -25.96 8.87
CA THR A 35 -44.08 -25.70 10.21
C THR A 35 -42.85 -26.53 10.58
N SER A 36 -41.88 -25.92 11.29
CA SER A 36 -41.28 -26.53 12.48
C SER A 36 -40.54 -25.48 13.32
N SER A 37 -40.81 -25.53 14.61
CA SER A 37 -40.28 -24.68 15.66
C SER A 37 -38.90 -25.15 16.12
N THR A 38 -37.94 -24.24 16.31
CA THR A 38 -36.91 -24.43 17.34
C THR A 38 -36.49 -23.06 17.87
N LYS A 39 -36.58 -22.92 19.20
CA LYS A 39 -36.21 -21.72 19.96
C LYS A 39 -34.70 -21.67 20.10
N GLU A 40 -34.09 -20.54 19.76
CA GLU A 40 -32.76 -20.14 20.23
C GLU A 40 -32.73 -18.64 20.57
N PRO A 41 -31.82 -18.22 21.46
CA PRO A 41 -32.01 -17.06 22.33
C PRO A 41 -31.70 -15.73 21.62
N GLN A 42 -32.54 -14.74 21.90
CA GLN A 42 -32.37 -13.35 21.49
C GLN A 42 -31.05 -12.79 22.04
N LYS A 43 -30.09 -12.57 21.15
CA LYS A 43 -28.94 -11.69 21.39
C LYS A 43 -29.27 -10.32 20.80
N ASN A 44 -29.78 -9.44 21.66
CA ASN A 44 -29.78 -8.00 21.43
C ASN A 44 -28.35 -7.54 21.13
N VAL A 45 -28.11 -6.89 20.00
CA VAL A 45 -27.59 -5.52 19.84
C VAL A 45 -27.60 -5.23 18.34
N SER A 46 -28.69 -4.64 17.86
CA SER A 46 -28.73 -3.85 16.64
C SER A 46 -28.99 -2.41 17.06
N SER A 47 -27.92 -1.63 17.27
CA SER A 47 -28.03 -0.18 17.33
C SER A 47 -28.18 0.35 15.92
N VAL A 48 -29.37 0.19 15.35
CA VAL A 48 -29.81 1.00 14.22
C VAL A 48 -29.94 2.42 14.75
N VAL A 49 -29.02 3.29 14.36
CA VAL A 49 -29.05 4.71 14.70
C VAL A 49 -30.31 5.29 14.06
N ASN A 50 -31.27 5.63 14.91
CA ASN A 50 -32.53 6.25 14.52
C ASN A 50 -32.24 7.74 14.27
N LEU A 51 -32.02 8.10 13.00
CA LEU A 51 -31.61 9.44 12.52
C LEU A 51 -32.70 10.53 12.61
N ASN A 52 -33.75 10.33 13.44
CA ASN A 52 -34.88 11.25 13.54
C ASN A 52 -34.84 12.22 14.73
N ASN A 53 -33.71 12.32 15.44
CA ASN A 53 -33.50 13.35 16.48
C ASN A 53 -32.38 14.30 16.06
N SER A 54 -32.76 15.49 15.61
CA SER A 54 -31.89 16.59 15.16
C SER A 54 -31.16 17.32 16.29
N GLU A 55 -30.91 16.67 17.44
CA GLU A 55 -30.17 17.29 18.54
C GLU A 55 -29.05 16.38 19.04
N LEU A 56 -27.85 16.97 19.04
CA LEU A 56 -26.56 16.43 19.45
C LEU A 56 -25.84 15.50 18.46
N VAL A 57 -25.46 16.08 17.31
CA VAL A 57 -24.10 15.83 16.81
C VAL A 57 -23.15 16.18 17.96
N SER A 58 -22.43 15.18 18.50
CA SER A 58 -21.58 15.37 19.67
C SER A 58 -20.54 16.48 19.40
N ALA A 59 -20.13 17.21 20.45
CA ALA A 59 -19.09 18.23 20.32
C ALA A 59 -17.80 17.67 19.69
N HIS A 60 -17.48 16.39 19.98
CA HIS A 60 -16.36 15.69 19.38
C HIS A 60 -16.53 15.49 17.86
N THR A 61 -17.71 15.09 17.41
CA THR A 61 -18.03 14.93 15.98
C THR A 61 -17.95 16.28 15.25
N ARG A 62 -18.42 17.38 15.86
CA ARG A 62 -18.31 18.73 15.27
C ARG A 62 -16.85 19.14 15.09
N LEU A 63 -16.00 18.93 16.10
CA LEU A 63 -14.57 19.22 16.00
C LEU A 63 -13.90 18.41 14.88
N GLN A 64 -14.24 17.14 14.72
CA GLN A 64 -13.73 16.32 13.61
C GLN A 64 -14.20 16.85 12.25
N ILE A 65 -15.45 17.28 12.11
CA ILE A 65 -15.98 17.88 10.88
C ILE A 65 -15.24 19.19 10.56
N GLU A 66 -15.05 20.07 11.54
CA GLU A 66 -14.29 21.32 11.38
C GLU A 66 -12.86 21.04 10.91
N GLN A 67 -12.19 20.05 11.51
CA GLN A 67 -10.87 19.61 11.08
C GLN A 67 -10.86 19.11 9.63
N ILE A 68 -11.83 18.29 9.23
CA ILE A 68 -11.95 17.81 7.84
C ILE A 68 -12.10 18.98 6.88
N LEU A 69 -13.00 19.93 7.17
CA LEU A 69 -13.27 21.09 6.32
C LEU A 69 -12.06 22.03 6.23
N GLU A 70 -11.41 22.29 7.35
CA GLU A 70 -10.21 23.13 7.41
C GLU A 70 -9.07 22.49 6.61
N VAL A 71 -8.80 21.20 6.85
CA VAL A 71 -7.70 20.50 6.19
C VAL A 71 -8.02 20.34 4.72
N LEU A 72 -9.20 19.90 4.30
CA LEU A 72 -9.52 19.79 2.87
C LEU A 72 -9.52 21.14 2.16
N GLY A 73 -9.98 22.22 2.81
CA GLY A 73 -9.89 23.57 2.27
C GLY A 73 -8.45 24.05 2.05
N LYS A 74 -7.54 23.78 3.00
CA LYS A 74 -6.09 24.05 2.88
C LYS A 74 -5.36 23.05 1.96
N SER A 75 -5.83 21.82 1.92
CA SER A 75 -5.28 20.75 1.07
C SER A 75 -5.58 21.05 -0.37
N ASP A 76 -6.73 21.64 -0.70
CA ASP A 76 -7.01 22.04 -2.06
C ASP A 76 -5.99 23.06 -2.56
N SER A 77 -5.56 24.04 -1.76
CA SER A 77 -4.48 24.93 -2.20
C SER A 77 -3.15 24.20 -2.37
N LYS A 78 -2.75 23.31 -1.44
CA LYS A 78 -1.52 22.50 -1.56
C LYS A 78 -1.55 21.53 -2.73
N VAL A 79 -2.61 20.72 -2.85
CA VAL A 79 -2.87 19.76 -3.92
C VAL A 79 -3.06 20.48 -5.25
N LEU A 80 -3.57 21.71 -5.30
CA LEU A 80 -3.60 22.54 -6.51
C LEU A 80 -2.19 23.03 -6.86
N THR A 81 -1.42 23.56 -5.90
CA THR A 81 -0.04 24.04 -6.14
C THR A 81 0.93 22.94 -6.56
N GLN A 82 0.80 21.72 -6.02
CA GLN A 82 1.57 20.55 -6.46
C GLN A 82 1.21 20.10 -7.89
N THR A 83 0.08 20.57 -8.44
CA THR A 83 -0.48 20.07 -9.71
C THR A 83 -0.51 21.08 -10.83
N GLN A 84 0.10 22.24 -10.60
CA GLN A 84 0.48 23.18 -11.66
C GLN A 84 1.84 22.80 -12.28
N MET A 85 2.40 21.63 -11.96
CA MET A 85 3.64 21.14 -12.55
C MET A 85 3.35 20.49 -13.92
N ASP A 86 3.93 21.06 -14.98
CA ASP A 86 3.92 20.59 -16.39
C ASP A 86 4.59 19.21 -16.54
N SER A 87 4.03 18.20 -15.89
CA SER A 87 4.62 16.86 -15.81
C SER A 87 3.69 15.80 -16.38
N SER A 88 4.28 14.63 -16.65
CA SER A 88 3.62 13.47 -17.25
C SER A 88 2.21 13.18 -16.72
N ASP A 89 1.30 12.79 -17.61
CA ASP A 89 -0.04 12.26 -17.25
C ASP A 89 0.02 10.89 -16.53
N GLU A 90 1.21 10.38 -16.27
CA GLU A 90 1.50 9.12 -15.58
C GLU A 90 1.93 9.35 -14.12
N ALA A 91 1.42 8.49 -13.23
CA ALA A 91 1.88 8.42 -11.84
C ALA A 91 2.39 7.02 -11.47
N VAL A 92 3.34 7.00 -10.53
CA VAL A 92 3.80 5.81 -9.82
C VAL A 92 3.23 5.86 -8.41
N LEU A 93 2.22 5.04 -8.17
CA LEU A 93 1.53 4.93 -6.88
C LEU A 93 2.30 3.96 -5.97
N VAL A 94 2.82 4.46 -4.86
CA VAL A 94 3.62 3.66 -3.92
C VAL A 94 2.74 3.21 -2.76
N LEU A 95 2.46 1.91 -2.66
CA LEU A 95 1.51 1.31 -1.72
C LEU A 95 2.20 0.34 -0.76
N GLY A 96 1.64 0.16 0.43
CA GLY A 96 2.17 -0.74 1.46
C GLY A 96 1.77 -0.31 2.87
N GLU A 97 2.04 -1.16 3.85
CA GLU A 97 1.74 -0.89 5.26
C GLU A 97 2.44 0.36 5.82
N THR A 98 1.98 0.86 6.96
CA THR A 98 2.64 1.95 7.69
C THR A 98 4.04 1.53 8.15
N GLY A 99 5.04 2.41 7.99
CA GLY A 99 6.41 2.12 8.41
C GLY A 99 7.16 1.10 7.53
N ILE A 100 6.63 0.77 6.35
CA ILE A 100 7.26 -0.15 5.39
C ILE A 100 8.45 0.47 4.64
N GLY A 101 8.56 1.81 4.65
CA GLY A 101 9.61 2.54 3.95
C GLY A 101 9.20 3.13 2.60
N LYS A 102 7.92 3.44 2.38
CA LYS A 102 7.43 4.14 1.16
C LYS A 102 8.15 5.47 0.92
N SER A 103 8.09 6.37 1.90
CA SER A 103 8.75 7.68 1.82
C SER A 103 10.26 7.52 1.70
N SER A 104 10.87 6.60 2.44
CA SER A 104 12.30 6.27 2.33
C SER A 104 12.69 5.80 0.94
N LEU A 105 11.90 4.91 0.33
CA LEU A 105 12.13 4.44 -1.04
C LEU A 105 12.04 5.60 -2.04
N ILE A 106 11.02 6.46 -1.93
CA ILE A 106 10.87 7.59 -2.85
C ILE A 106 12.04 8.57 -2.71
N GLN A 107 12.38 8.97 -1.48
CA GLN A 107 13.54 9.85 -1.23
C GLN A 107 14.85 9.22 -1.76
N PHE A 108 14.97 7.90 -1.63
CA PHE A 108 16.11 7.15 -2.12
C PHE A 108 16.19 7.16 -3.65
N LEU A 109 15.07 6.91 -4.32
CA LEU A 109 14.95 6.97 -5.78
C LEU A 109 15.33 8.35 -6.30
N ILE A 110 14.74 9.43 -5.76
CA ILE A 110 15.02 10.80 -6.21
C ILE A 110 16.45 11.28 -5.86
N GLY A 111 17.27 10.45 -5.22
CA GLY A 111 18.66 10.74 -4.92
C GLY A 111 18.82 11.86 -3.90
N ASN A 112 17.93 11.95 -2.90
CA ASN A 112 18.01 12.96 -1.87
C ASN A 112 19.40 12.89 -1.17
N PRO A 113 20.22 13.96 -1.26
CA PRO A 113 21.58 13.95 -0.72
C PRO A 113 21.63 13.97 0.82
N GLU A 114 20.51 14.27 1.48
CA GLU A 114 20.36 14.32 2.94
C GLU A 114 19.94 12.97 3.53
N LEU A 115 19.90 11.89 2.73
CA LEU A 115 19.62 10.58 3.27
C LEU A 115 20.83 10.02 4.03
N HIS A 116 20.61 9.77 5.31
CA HIS A 116 21.60 9.26 6.24
C HIS A 116 21.20 7.90 6.77
N SER A 117 22.19 7.02 6.84
CA SER A 117 22.09 5.79 7.58
C SER A 117 22.55 6.01 9.03
N ASN A 118 21.67 5.69 9.98
CA ASN A 118 21.90 5.79 11.42
C ASN A 118 21.77 4.43 12.11
N LYS A 119 22.41 4.27 13.28
CA LYS A 119 22.24 3.05 14.11
C LYS A 119 20.86 3.07 14.75
N ALA A 120 20.14 1.96 14.67
CA ALA A 120 18.90 1.79 15.43
C ALA A 120 19.22 1.73 16.94
N GLU A 121 18.75 2.70 17.74
CA GLU A 121 19.10 2.77 19.17
C GLU A 121 18.50 1.63 20.02
N ASN A 122 17.51 0.88 19.52
CA ASN A 122 16.84 -0.18 20.28
C ASN A 122 16.47 -1.43 19.45
N SER A 123 17.14 -1.73 18.34
CA SER A 123 16.83 -2.94 17.57
C SER A 123 17.26 -4.19 18.35
N HIS A 124 16.29 -4.90 18.94
CA HIS A 124 16.52 -6.25 19.44
C HIS A 124 17.09 -7.11 18.31
N TYR A 125 18.22 -7.75 18.61
CA TYR A 125 18.95 -8.67 17.77
C TYR A 125 18.02 -9.72 17.12
N THR A 126 17.73 -9.61 15.83
CA THR A 126 17.23 -10.75 15.08
C THR A 126 18.42 -11.55 14.56
N ILE A 127 18.40 -12.85 14.84
CA ILE A 127 19.47 -13.80 14.55
C ILE A 127 19.67 -13.87 13.03
N SER A 128 20.65 -13.13 12.50
CA SER A 128 21.34 -13.60 11.31
C SER A 128 22.21 -14.77 11.77
N MET A 129 22.07 -15.94 11.13
CA MET A 129 22.49 -17.21 11.71
C MET A 129 23.97 -17.35 12.10
N ARG A 130 24.88 -16.39 11.81
CA ARG A 130 26.29 -16.49 12.27
C ARG A 130 27.02 -15.19 12.63
N LYS A 131 26.43 -13.98 12.54
CA LYS A 131 27.10 -12.74 13.00
C LYS A 131 26.12 -11.71 13.56
N LYS A 132 26.55 -10.98 14.60
CA LYS A 132 25.90 -9.75 15.07
C LYS A 132 25.92 -8.71 13.94
N SER A 133 24.81 -8.53 13.23
CA SER A 133 24.62 -7.40 12.31
C SER A 133 24.03 -6.23 13.10
N GLN A 134 24.66 -5.06 13.02
CA GLN A 134 24.05 -3.82 13.50
C GLN A 134 22.94 -3.44 12.52
N PHE A 135 21.75 -3.11 13.01
CA PHE A 135 20.68 -2.61 12.16
C PHE A 135 20.85 -1.13 11.91
N TYR A 136 20.76 -0.76 10.64
CA TYR A 136 20.83 0.61 10.19
C TYR A 136 19.49 1.06 9.65
N VAL A 137 19.03 2.22 10.12
CA VAL A 137 17.79 2.87 9.66
C VAL A 137 18.17 4.01 8.74
N ILE A 138 17.34 4.24 7.72
CA ILE A 138 17.44 5.40 6.85
C ILE A 138 16.62 6.51 7.49
N ASN A 139 17.28 7.61 7.82
CA ASN A 139 16.65 8.85 8.22
C ASN A 139 16.98 9.91 7.18
N ASP A 140 16.19 10.97 7.13
CA ASP A 140 16.66 12.24 6.57
C ASP A 140 16.97 13.21 7.72
N ASP A 141 17.85 14.17 7.47
CA ASP A 141 18.11 15.28 8.40
C ASP A 141 16.94 16.31 8.42
N GLY A 142 15.83 15.97 7.75
CA GLY A 142 14.59 16.73 7.69
C GLY A 142 13.46 16.16 8.55
N GLU A 143 12.22 16.60 8.29
CA GLU A 143 11.03 16.15 9.01
C GLU A 143 10.32 14.95 8.35
N LYS A 144 10.74 14.52 7.14
CA LYS A 144 9.95 13.61 6.30
C LYS A 144 10.19 12.13 6.61
N ILE A 145 11.40 11.73 7.01
CA ILE A 145 11.72 10.34 7.35
C ILE A 145 12.26 10.27 8.79
N GLY A 146 11.42 9.75 9.69
CA GLY A 146 11.86 9.30 11.01
C GLY A 146 11.71 10.32 12.15
N SER A 147 10.65 11.12 12.19
CA SER A 147 10.42 12.01 13.34
C SER A 147 10.02 11.24 14.62
N ALA A 148 10.76 11.51 15.70
CA ALA A 148 10.55 11.21 17.13
C ALA A 148 10.15 9.77 17.59
N GLY A 149 9.92 8.81 16.69
CA GLY A 149 9.40 7.48 17.02
C GLY A 149 9.98 6.31 16.21
N ASN A 150 11.10 6.51 15.50
CA ASN A 150 11.77 5.49 14.66
C ASN A 150 10.99 4.97 13.44
N TYR A 151 9.85 5.57 13.06
CA TYR A 151 9.08 5.14 11.89
C TYR A 151 8.64 6.34 11.02
N SER A 152 8.84 6.22 9.70
CA SER A 152 8.30 7.13 8.69
C SER A 152 6.79 6.93 8.56
N PHE A 153 6.02 8.02 8.60
CA PHE A 153 4.56 7.99 8.46
C PHE A 153 4.05 9.15 7.60
N THR A 154 3.35 8.80 6.52
CA THR A 154 2.68 9.74 5.62
C THR A 154 1.23 9.89 6.05
N GLN A 155 0.85 11.05 6.60
CA GLN A 155 -0.53 11.29 7.04
C GLN A 155 -1.47 11.56 5.85
N PHE A 156 -1.00 12.33 4.87
CA PHE A 156 -1.74 12.68 3.66
C PHE A 156 -0.89 12.39 2.44
N PRO A 157 -1.50 11.94 1.33
CA PRO A 157 -0.75 11.60 0.13
C PRO A 157 -0.01 12.82 -0.44
N GLU A 158 1.23 12.62 -0.87
CA GLU A 158 2.07 13.66 -1.47
C GLU A 158 2.51 13.29 -2.89
N ILE A 159 2.52 14.27 -3.79
CA ILE A 159 3.11 14.11 -5.12
C ILE A 159 4.56 14.60 -5.09
N ILE A 160 5.48 13.75 -5.52
CA ILE A 160 6.90 14.04 -5.66
C ILE A 160 7.26 13.87 -7.13
N ASN A 161 7.52 14.98 -7.82
CA ASN A 161 7.97 14.95 -9.21
C ASN A 161 9.51 14.86 -9.27
N PHE A 162 10.02 13.88 -10.02
CA PHE A 162 11.44 13.74 -10.26
C PHE A 162 11.69 13.16 -11.66
N ASN A 163 12.52 13.83 -12.46
CA ASN A 163 12.87 13.43 -13.82
C ASN A 163 11.64 13.10 -14.71
N GLY A 164 10.55 13.84 -14.54
CA GLY A 164 9.30 13.63 -15.30
C GLY A 164 8.42 12.48 -14.80
N THR A 165 8.84 11.75 -13.76
CA THR A 165 8.05 10.74 -13.07
C THR A 165 7.36 11.35 -11.86
N ASN A 166 6.05 11.12 -11.72
CA ASN A 166 5.27 11.55 -10.57
C ASN A 166 5.11 10.39 -9.58
N PHE A 167 5.87 10.41 -8.48
CA PHE A 167 5.66 9.47 -7.38
C PHE A 167 4.56 9.97 -6.46
N ILE A 168 3.63 9.10 -6.12
CA ILE A 168 2.59 9.38 -5.12
C ILE A 168 2.97 8.60 -3.86
N ASP A 169 3.47 9.31 -2.84
CA ASP A 169 3.68 8.73 -1.51
C ASP A 169 2.32 8.63 -0.82
N THR A 170 1.84 7.42 -0.53
CA THR A 170 0.54 7.24 0.10
C THR A 170 0.67 7.06 1.61
N PRO A 171 -0.41 7.33 2.37
CA PRO A 171 -0.56 6.77 3.70
C PRO A 171 -0.43 5.25 3.68
N GLY A 172 -0.03 4.67 4.82
CA GLY A 172 -0.03 3.22 4.97
C GLY A 172 -1.44 2.63 5.03
N PHE A 173 -1.59 1.36 4.66
CA PHE A 173 -2.84 0.62 4.88
C PHE A 173 -3.26 0.73 6.35
N TYR A 174 -4.51 1.15 6.58
CA TYR A 174 -5.08 1.46 7.90
C TYR A 174 -4.22 2.38 8.80
N GLY A 175 -3.38 3.22 8.20
CA GLY A 175 -2.55 4.17 8.94
C GLY A 175 -3.30 5.36 9.53
N SER A 176 -4.62 5.46 9.32
CA SER A 176 -5.41 6.57 9.84
C SER A 176 -5.46 6.52 11.37
N LYS A 177 -5.12 7.65 12.01
CA LYS A 177 -5.17 7.80 13.47
C LYS A 177 -6.60 8.09 13.96
N SER A 178 -7.48 8.50 13.04
CA SER A 178 -8.88 8.84 13.30
C SER A 178 -9.73 8.67 12.04
N ALA A 179 -11.06 8.58 12.21
CA ALA A 179 -12.03 8.62 11.11
C ALA A 179 -11.89 9.89 10.25
N ALA A 180 -11.57 11.03 10.86
CA ALA A 180 -11.31 12.28 10.15
C ALA A 180 -10.06 12.19 9.26
N ASP A 181 -8.96 11.64 9.77
CA ASP A 181 -7.73 11.43 8.98
C ASP A 181 -7.98 10.50 7.79
N GLU A 182 -8.80 9.46 7.98
CA GLU A 182 -9.18 8.54 6.90
C GLU A 182 -9.97 9.24 5.80
N ILE A 183 -11.00 10.03 6.16
CA ILE A 183 -11.78 10.80 5.20
C ILE A 183 -10.89 11.76 4.43
N ILE A 184 -10.02 12.51 5.13
CA ILE A 184 -9.14 13.50 4.50
C ILE A 184 -8.17 12.79 3.55
N SER A 185 -7.48 11.75 4.02
CA SER A 185 -6.47 11.03 3.25
C SER A 185 -7.06 10.35 2.01
N MET A 186 -8.21 9.67 2.13
CA MET A 186 -8.88 9.03 0.99
C MET A 186 -9.42 10.06 0.01
N THR A 187 -9.96 11.18 0.49
CA THR A 187 -10.43 12.27 -0.37
C THR A 187 -9.27 12.91 -1.13
N ALA A 188 -8.15 13.16 -0.45
CA ALA A 188 -6.94 13.69 -1.07
C ALA A 188 -6.36 12.72 -2.11
N LEU A 189 -6.28 11.42 -1.78
CA LEU A 189 -5.76 10.40 -2.69
C LEU A 189 -6.62 10.28 -3.94
N LYS A 190 -7.96 10.26 -3.79
CA LYS A 190 -8.90 10.27 -4.91
C LYS A 190 -8.71 11.49 -5.80
N LYS A 191 -8.56 12.68 -5.21
CA LYS A 191 -8.29 13.93 -5.96
C LYS A 191 -6.97 13.88 -6.71
N ILE A 192 -5.92 13.30 -6.11
CA ILE A 192 -4.60 13.15 -6.74
C ILE A 192 -4.69 12.15 -7.91
N ILE A 193 -5.23 10.95 -7.68
CA ILE A 193 -5.31 9.89 -8.71
C ILE A 193 -6.12 10.35 -9.91
N ASN A 194 -7.23 11.07 -9.70
CA ASN A 194 -8.08 11.59 -10.79
C ASN A 194 -7.38 12.58 -11.74
N LYS A 195 -6.19 13.07 -11.40
CA LYS A 195 -5.40 13.97 -12.27
C LYS A 195 -4.59 13.20 -13.31
N PHE A 196 -4.27 11.94 -13.02
CA PHE A 196 -3.44 11.13 -13.88
C PHE A 196 -4.31 10.30 -14.82
N LYS A 197 -3.85 10.16 -16.07
CA LYS A 197 -4.52 9.30 -17.06
C LYS A 197 -4.02 7.87 -16.95
N LYS A 198 -2.80 7.68 -16.46
CA LYS A 198 -2.18 6.36 -16.32
C LYS A 198 -1.48 6.19 -14.99
N VAL A 199 -1.38 4.95 -14.53
CA VAL A 199 -0.76 4.62 -13.25
C VAL A 199 0.06 3.34 -13.33
N LYS A 200 1.18 3.34 -12.60
CA LYS A 200 1.99 2.18 -12.22
C LYS A 200 1.88 1.99 -10.72
N ILE A 201 2.01 0.77 -10.22
CA ILE A 201 1.94 0.50 -8.79
C ILE A 201 3.25 -0.12 -8.31
N LEU A 202 3.82 0.47 -7.26
CA LEU A 202 4.88 -0.15 -6.46
C LEU A 202 4.27 -0.67 -5.17
N LEU A 203 4.20 -1.98 -5.01
CA LEU A 203 3.66 -2.64 -3.84
C LEU A 203 4.80 -3.05 -2.91
N LEU A 204 4.94 -2.40 -1.76
CA LEU A 204 6.02 -2.65 -0.81
C LEU A 204 5.60 -3.68 0.23
N VAL A 205 6.46 -4.69 0.46
CA VAL A 205 6.24 -5.75 1.45
C VAL A 205 7.42 -5.82 2.43
N ASP A 206 7.12 -6.00 3.71
CA ASP A 206 8.12 -6.10 4.76
C ASP A 206 8.67 -7.52 4.80
N THR A 207 9.99 -7.64 4.69
CA THR A 207 10.64 -8.93 4.99
C THR A 207 11.00 -9.07 6.47
N ARG A 208 10.88 -8.00 7.27
CA ARG A 208 11.30 -7.87 8.68
C ARG A 208 12.71 -8.38 8.94
N GLY A 209 13.56 -8.36 7.92
CA GLY A 209 14.89 -8.98 7.97
C GLY A 209 14.90 -10.51 8.06
N VAL A 210 13.75 -11.19 7.99
CA VAL A 210 13.63 -12.65 8.16
C VAL A 210 12.66 -13.25 7.13
N PRO A 211 13.16 -14.10 6.24
CA PRO A 211 12.36 -14.71 5.18
C PRO A 211 11.06 -15.42 5.57
N PHE A 212 11.01 -16.02 6.75
CA PHE A 212 9.85 -16.80 7.18
C PHE A 212 8.57 -15.96 7.32
N PHE A 213 8.68 -14.64 7.54
CA PHE A 213 7.53 -13.75 7.69
C PHE A 213 7.02 -13.16 6.38
N ILE A 214 7.63 -13.50 5.24
CA ILE A 214 7.20 -13.01 3.93
C ILE A 214 5.75 -13.41 3.66
N THR A 215 5.36 -14.65 4.00
CA THR A 215 4.03 -15.17 3.67
C THR A 215 2.92 -14.32 4.32
N ASP A 216 2.96 -14.10 5.64
CA ASP A 216 1.88 -13.40 6.33
C ASP A 216 1.82 -11.92 5.93
N ASN A 217 2.97 -11.25 5.83
CA ASN A 217 3.03 -9.84 5.42
C ASN A 217 2.57 -9.66 3.97
N LEU A 218 3.00 -10.54 3.07
CA LEU A 218 2.57 -10.51 1.67
C LEU A 218 1.07 -10.77 1.58
N MET A 219 0.54 -11.78 2.27
CA MET A 219 -0.89 -12.11 2.21
C MET A 219 -1.75 -10.98 2.78
N ASN A 220 -1.33 -10.33 3.85
CA ASN A 220 -2.03 -9.15 4.38
C ASN A 220 -1.97 -7.98 3.39
N THR A 221 -0.78 -7.68 2.85
CA THR A 221 -0.60 -6.65 1.82
C THR A 221 -1.47 -6.91 0.59
N LEU A 222 -1.56 -8.17 0.14
CA LEU A 222 -2.38 -8.59 -0.99
C LEU A 222 -3.89 -8.54 -0.70
N LYS A 223 -4.31 -8.72 0.55
CA LYS A 223 -5.71 -8.48 0.92
C LYS A 223 -6.06 -7.01 0.83
N HIS A 224 -5.21 -6.13 1.38
CA HIS A 224 -5.43 -4.69 1.32
C HIS A 224 -5.45 -4.16 -0.10
N ILE A 225 -4.58 -4.67 -0.98
CA ILE A 225 -4.59 -4.26 -2.37
C ILE A 225 -5.83 -4.79 -3.12
N ASP A 226 -6.41 -5.96 -2.80
CA ASP A 226 -7.68 -6.45 -3.40
C ASP A 226 -8.90 -5.65 -2.94
N GLU A 227 -8.84 -5.15 -1.70
CA GLU A 227 -9.82 -4.23 -1.15
C GLU A 227 -9.72 -2.84 -1.81
N PHE A 228 -8.52 -2.40 -2.18
CA PHE A 228 -8.27 -1.07 -2.74
C PHE A 228 -8.40 -1.01 -4.28
N ILE A 229 -7.98 -2.04 -5.02
CA ILE A 229 -8.05 -2.10 -6.48
C ILE A 229 -8.54 -3.47 -6.97
N ASP A 230 -8.89 -3.56 -8.26
CA ASP A 230 -9.10 -4.85 -8.92
C ASP A 230 -7.75 -5.46 -9.33
N ILE A 231 -7.17 -6.31 -8.46
CA ILE A 231 -5.85 -6.91 -8.70
C ILE A 231 -5.75 -7.56 -10.08
N ASP A 232 -6.78 -8.28 -10.53
CA ASP A 232 -6.79 -9.00 -11.81
C ASP A 232 -6.53 -8.07 -13.01
N ARG A 233 -6.89 -6.80 -12.89
CA ARG A 233 -6.68 -5.80 -13.94
C ARG A 233 -5.29 -5.15 -13.87
N PHE A 234 -4.68 -5.12 -12.70
CA PHE A 234 -3.39 -4.48 -12.45
C PHE A 234 -2.21 -5.47 -12.40
N LEU A 235 -2.44 -6.77 -12.65
CA LEU A 235 -1.45 -7.84 -12.53
C LEU A 235 -0.09 -7.53 -13.17
N ASP A 236 -0.11 -6.95 -14.38
CA ASP A 236 1.11 -6.64 -15.15
C ASP A 236 1.62 -5.20 -14.93
N HIS A 237 0.94 -4.45 -14.06
CA HIS A 237 1.14 -3.02 -13.79
C HIS A 237 1.52 -2.75 -12.32
N ILE A 238 1.81 -3.83 -11.58
CA ILE A 238 2.30 -3.81 -10.21
C ILE A 238 3.71 -4.39 -10.20
N ALA A 239 4.67 -3.66 -9.63
CA ALA A 239 5.94 -4.21 -9.21
C ALA A 239 5.94 -4.48 -7.70
N LEU A 240 6.39 -5.66 -7.30
CA LEU A 240 6.53 -6.06 -5.91
C LEU A 240 7.93 -5.70 -5.40
N ILE A 241 8.01 -4.88 -4.37
CA ILE A 241 9.27 -4.39 -3.79
C ILE A 241 9.43 -4.93 -2.38
N PHE A 242 10.42 -5.79 -2.16
CA PHE A 242 10.76 -6.27 -0.83
C PHE A 242 11.60 -5.26 -0.09
N THR A 243 11.12 -4.83 1.08
CA THR A 243 11.80 -3.82 1.91
C THR A 243 12.42 -4.46 3.15
N LYS A 244 13.25 -3.66 3.83
CA LYS A 244 13.95 -4.05 5.06
C LYS A 244 14.79 -5.33 4.89
N VAL A 245 15.30 -5.53 3.67
CA VAL A 245 16.13 -6.68 3.38
C VAL A 245 17.54 -6.45 3.91
N PRO A 246 18.10 -7.39 4.68
CA PRO A 246 19.42 -7.22 5.26
C PRO A 246 20.47 -7.39 4.15
N PHE A 247 21.49 -6.53 4.16
CA PHE A 247 22.66 -6.61 3.28
C PHE A 247 23.44 -7.94 3.41
N ALA A 248 23.18 -8.72 4.47
CA ALA A 248 23.98 -9.87 4.88
C ALA A 248 23.66 -11.21 4.18
N TYR A 249 23.18 -11.22 2.92
CA TYR A 249 23.28 -12.43 2.09
C TYR A 249 24.72 -12.60 1.55
N ARG A 250 25.72 -12.58 2.44
CA ARG A 250 27.02 -13.17 2.12
C ARG A 250 26.87 -14.67 2.26
N THR A 251 26.65 -15.37 1.15
CA THR A 251 26.97 -16.78 1.08
C THR A 251 28.45 -16.90 1.40
N VAL A 252 28.76 -17.39 2.60
CA VAL A 252 30.09 -17.90 2.90
C VAL A 252 30.20 -19.20 2.11
N THR A 253 30.61 -19.13 0.85
CA THR A 253 31.29 -20.27 0.26
C THR A 253 32.54 -20.47 1.09
N MET A 254 32.57 -21.55 1.88
CA MET A 254 33.76 -21.95 2.62
C MET A 254 34.79 -22.50 1.63
N GLU A 255 35.35 -21.62 0.81
CA GLU A 255 36.63 -21.90 0.17
C GLU A 255 37.73 -21.26 1.00
N VAL A 256 38.53 -22.17 1.55
CA VAL A 256 39.68 -21.90 2.40
C VAL A 256 40.61 -20.91 1.69
N GLY A 257 40.73 -19.71 2.25
CA GLY A 257 42.00 -18.98 2.24
C GLY A 257 42.13 -17.71 1.42
N LYS A 258 41.15 -17.26 0.61
CA LYS A 258 41.21 -15.93 -0.02
C LYS A 258 39.82 -15.32 -0.19
N ILE A 259 39.45 -14.42 0.73
CA ILE A 259 38.28 -13.55 0.55
C ILE A 259 38.65 -12.50 -0.50
N LYS A 260 38.45 -12.81 -1.77
CA LYS A 260 38.30 -11.79 -2.80
C LYS A 260 36.87 -11.27 -2.70
N SER A 261 36.72 -9.99 -2.32
CA SER A 261 35.45 -9.28 -2.41
C SER A 261 35.16 -8.98 -3.89
N GLU A 262 34.80 -10.01 -4.65
CA GLU A 262 34.41 -9.85 -6.06
C GLU A 262 32.87 -9.85 -6.16
N SER A 263 32.35 -8.66 -6.54
CA SER A 263 30.99 -8.33 -6.99
C SER A 263 29.85 -8.23 -5.96
N ASN A 264 29.46 -6.99 -5.68
CA ASN A 264 28.17 -6.64 -5.07
C ASN A 264 26.97 -7.11 -5.93
N PHE A 265 27.18 -7.35 -7.23
CA PHE A 265 26.19 -7.85 -8.18
C PHE A 265 25.63 -9.24 -7.81
N SER A 266 26.39 -10.04 -7.06
CA SER A 266 25.95 -11.37 -6.61
C SER A 266 24.91 -11.32 -5.48
N ALA A 267 24.85 -10.24 -4.68
CA ALA A 267 23.98 -10.19 -3.50
C ALA A 267 22.52 -9.94 -3.91
N ASP A 268 22.27 -8.94 -4.75
CA ASP A 268 20.92 -8.59 -5.23
C ASP A 268 20.30 -9.75 -5.99
N TYR A 269 21.06 -10.39 -6.89
CA TYR A 269 20.61 -11.57 -7.61
C TYR A 269 20.27 -12.73 -6.66
N MET A 270 21.11 -13.01 -5.65
CA MET A 270 20.86 -14.07 -4.68
C MET A 270 19.60 -13.79 -3.84
N VAL A 271 19.43 -12.55 -3.37
CA VAL A 271 18.23 -12.15 -2.62
C VAL A 271 17.00 -12.27 -3.50
N LYS A 272 17.01 -11.70 -4.71
CA LYS A 272 15.88 -11.77 -5.64
C LYS A 272 15.52 -13.24 -5.91
N ASN A 273 16.48 -14.09 -6.23
CA ASN A 273 16.26 -15.51 -6.48
C ASN A 273 15.66 -16.22 -5.26
N TYR A 274 16.17 -15.91 -4.06
CA TYR A 274 15.61 -16.42 -2.83
C TYR A 274 14.14 -16.00 -2.64
N MET A 275 13.84 -14.71 -2.84
CA MET A 275 12.46 -14.19 -2.72
C MET A 275 11.54 -14.84 -3.74
N THR A 276 12.00 -15.02 -4.98
CA THR A 276 11.26 -15.74 -6.02
C THR A 276 10.94 -17.18 -5.61
N ASN A 277 11.89 -17.89 -4.99
CA ASN A 277 11.64 -19.25 -4.49
C ASN A 277 10.57 -19.26 -3.39
N GLU A 278 10.57 -18.27 -2.49
CA GLU A 278 9.54 -18.15 -1.45
C GLU A 278 8.16 -17.84 -2.03
N LEU A 279 8.09 -16.96 -3.03
CA LEU A 279 6.84 -16.67 -3.76
C LEU A 279 6.26 -17.92 -4.43
N TYR A 280 7.11 -18.73 -5.07
CA TYR A 280 6.68 -19.99 -5.68
C TYR A 280 6.15 -21.00 -4.65
N LYS A 281 6.79 -21.12 -3.48
CA LYS A 281 6.28 -21.96 -2.38
C LYS A 281 4.91 -21.49 -1.89
N ILE A 282 4.69 -20.17 -1.82
CA ILE A 282 3.39 -19.59 -1.46
C ILE A 282 2.35 -19.98 -2.52
N GLU A 283 2.66 -19.83 -3.81
CA GLU A 283 1.78 -20.22 -4.91
C GLU A 283 1.36 -21.70 -4.82
N LEU A 284 2.31 -22.61 -4.63
CA LEU A 284 2.03 -24.04 -4.46
C LEU A 284 1.12 -24.30 -3.27
N LYS A 285 1.42 -23.69 -2.12
CA LYS A 285 0.61 -23.83 -0.89
C LYS A 285 -0.82 -23.32 -1.09
N LEU A 286 -1.01 -22.19 -1.78
CA LEU A 286 -2.34 -21.66 -2.08
C LEU A 286 -3.11 -22.56 -3.05
N THR A 287 -2.41 -23.09 -4.05
CA THR A 287 -2.98 -24.05 -5.02
C THR A 287 -3.45 -25.33 -4.35
N ASP A 288 -2.68 -25.85 -3.40
CA ASP A 288 -3.07 -27.04 -2.64
C ASP A 288 -4.22 -26.74 -1.66
N ASN A 289 -4.22 -25.56 -1.02
CA ASN A 289 -5.32 -25.13 -0.16
C ASN A 289 -6.66 -25.03 -0.92
N LEU A 290 -6.64 -24.64 -2.20
CA LEU A 290 -7.85 -24.58 -3.04
C LEU A 290 -8.48 -25.95 -3.30
N LYS A 291 -7.72 -27.04 -3.17
CA LYS A 291 -8.24 -28.42 -3.27
C LYS A 291 -8.93 -28.89 -1.98
N SER A 292 -8.79 -28.13 -0.89
CA SER A 292 -9.36 -28.49 0.41
C SER A 292 -10.84 -28.11 0.51
N GLU A 293 -11.67 -29.05 0.94
CA GLU A 293 -13.11 -28.80 1.19
C GLU A 293 -13.37 -27.86 2.37
N LYS A 294 -12.37 -27.59 3.22
CA LYS A 294 -12.50 -26.77 4.43
C LYS A 294 -12.30 -25.26 4.19
N LEU A 295 -12.06 -24.85 2.95
CA LEU A 295 -11.76 -23.46 2.65
C LEU A 295 -13.02 -22.58 2.67
N GLY A 296 -12.94 -21.42 3.31
CA GLY A 296 -14.03 -20.45 3.34
C GLY A 296 -14.30 -19.83 1.96
N GLU A 297 -15.51 -19.31 1.76
CA GLU A 297 -15.94 -18.71 0.48
C GLU A 297 -15.13 -17.46 0.11
N GLN A 298 -14.65 -16.70 1.10
CA GLN A 298 -13.80 -15.54 0.85
C GLN A 298 -12.44 -15.96 0.32
N GLU A 299 -11.80 -16.95 0.94
CA GLU A 299 -10.51 -17.48 0.51
C GLU A 299 -10.59 -18.15 -0.87
N LYS A 300 -11.68 -18.87 -1.16
CA LYS A 300 -11.93 -19.44 -2.50
C LYS A 300 -11.98 -18.38 -3.60
N LYS A 301 -12.42 -17.16 -3.30
CA LYS A 301 -12.44 -16.02 -4.24
C LYS A 301 -11.11 -15.28 -4.30
N PHE A 302 -10.42 -15.16 -3.17
CA PHE A 302 -9.19 -14.39 -3.04
C PHE A 302 -7.95 -15.13 -3.54
N TYR A 303 -7.76 -16.41 -3.17
CA TYR A 303 -6.55 -17.17 -3.52
C TYR A 303 -6.30 -17.30 -5.02
N PRO A 304 -7.32 -17.51 -5.90
CA PRO A 304 -7.09 -17.54 -7.33
C PRO A 304 -6.49 -16.24 -7.88
N LYS A 305 -6.90 -15.07 -7.35
CA LYS A 305 -6.34 -13.77 -7.74
C LYS A 305 -4.88 -13.64 -7.32
N VAL A 306 -4.58 -14.07 -6.08
CA VAL A 306 -3.20 -14.08 -5.58
C VAL A 306 -2.31 -14.99 -6.43
N ILE A 307 -2.79 -16.19 -6.78
CA ILE A 307 -2.03 -17.11 -7.64
C ILE A 307 -1.74 -16.47 -9.00
N LYS A 308 -2.73 -15.86 -9.65
CA LYS A 308 -2.52 -15.12 -10.91
C LYS A 308 -1.51 -13.99 -10.75
N PHE A 309 -1.57 -13.24 -9.65
CA PHE A 309 -0.61 -12.19 -9.33
C PHE A 309 0.79 -12.73 -9.17
N LEU A 310 0.99 -13.82 -8.41
CA LEU A 310 2.30 -14.44 -8.26
C LEU A 310 2.86 -14.93 -9.61
N GLN A 311 1.99 -15.45 -10.48
CA GLN A 311 2.35 -15.88 -11.83
C GLN A 311 2.71 -14.68 -12.74
N SER A 312 2.03 -13.54 -12.61
CA SER A 312 2.31 -12.33 -13.41
C SER A 312 3.64 -11.66 -13.04
N LEU A 313 4.19 -11.94 -11.85
CA LEU A 313 5.55 -11.54 -11.48
C LEU A 313 6.64 -12.24 -12.32
N ASN A 314 6.28 -13.02 -13.35
CA ASN A 314 7.18 -13.73 -14.26
C ASN A 314 8.12 -14.73 -13.54
N VAL A 315 7.60 -15.40 -12.51
CA VAL A 315 8.28 -16.50 -11.81
C VAL A 315 8.18 -17.77 -12.67
N SER A 316 9.02 -17.92 -13.69
CA SER A 316 9.07 -19.17 -14.47
C SER A 316 9.99 -20.20 -13.82
N VAL A 317 9.43 -21.35 -13.43
CA VAL A 317 10.19 -22.52 -12.99
C VAL A 317 10.45 -23.41 -14.21
N ASN A 318 11.71 -23.71 -14.51
CA ASN A 318 12.00 -24.79 -15.46
C ASN A 318 11.74 -26.12 -14.75
N SER A 319 10.65 -26.79 -15.12
CA SER A 319 10.19 -28.03 -14.50
C SER A 319 11.17 -29.20 -14.64
N GLU A 320 12.12 -29.13 -15.58
CA GLU A 320 13.10 -30.20 -15.82
C GLU A 320 14.29 -30.15 -14.87
N GLU A 321 14.66 -28.98 -14.35
CA GLU A 321 15.88 -28.81 -13.55
C GLU A 321 15.61 -28.40 -12.09
N ASN A 322 14.36 -28.08 -11.73
CA ASN A 322 14.04 -27.34 -10.48
C ASN A 322 14.88 -26.04 -10.35
N ILE A 323 15.39 -25.51 -11.46
CA ILE A 323 16.12 -24.25 -11.49
C ILE A 323 15.12 -23.15 -11.85
N ILE A 324 14.91 -22.25 -10.90
CA ILE A 324 14.15 -21.02 -11.11
C ILE A 324 15.03 -20.08 -11.93
N ARG A 325 14.66 -19.84 -13.19
CA ARG A 325 15.34 -18.85 -14.03
C ARG A 325 14.63 -17.52 -13.85
N MET A 326 15.37 -16.52 -13.37
CA MET A 326 14.85 -15.17 -13.26
C MET A 326 14.63 -14.62 -14.66
N ASN A 327 13.41 -14.22 -14.98
CA ASN A 327 13.15 -13.46 -16.20
C ASN A 327 13.78 -12.07 -16.02
N PRO A 328 14.59 -11.57 -16.98
CA PRO A 328 15.16 -10.22 -16.89
C PRO A 328 14.10 -9.11 -16.78
N LYS A 329 12.84 -9.37 -17.19
CA LYS A 329 11.69 -8.45 -17.03
C LYS A 329 10.79 -8.85 -15.86
N MET A 330 11.38 -9.04 -14.70
CA MET A 330 10.64 -9.37 -13.49
C MET A 330 10.07 -8.09 -12.87
N ASN A 331 8.77 -8.09 -12.58
CA ASN A 331 8.11 -7.02 -11.82
C ASN A 331 8.42 -7.18 -10.32
N LEU A 332 9.70 -7.43 -9.98
CA LEU A 332 10.17 -7.78 -8.65
C LEU A 332 11.52 -7.13 -8.38
N ASP A 333 11.60 -6.39 -7.27
CA ASP A 333 12.87 -5.84 -6.79
C ASP A 333 12.95 -5.80 -5.26
N VAL A 334 14.09 -5.33 -4.77
CA VAL A 334 14.45 -5.27 -3.37
C VAL A 334 14.96 -3.88 -3.04
N PHE A 335 14.47 -3.31 -1.94
CA PHE A 335 15.03 -2.13 -1.31
C PHE A 335 15.76 -2.54 -0.03
N GLN A 336 17.10 -2.51 -0.08
CA GLN A 336 17.95 -3.05 0.98
C GLN A 336 18.24 -2.06 2.10
N HIS A 337 18.48 -2.60 3.29
CA HIS A 337 19.03 -1.82 4.40
C HIS A 337 20.47 -1.40 4.13
N PRO A 338 20.88 -0.23 4.65
CA PRO A 338 22.29 0.15 4.65
C PRO A 338 23.15 -0.85 5.42
N ASP A 339 24.41 -0.96 5.02
CA ASP A 339 25.39 -1.87 5.61
C ASP A 339 26.40 -1.17 6.54
N LYS A 340 26.40 0.17 6.52
CA LYS A 340 27.29 1.03 7.32
C LYS A 340 26.61 2.36 7.64
N LEU A 341 27.13 3.07 8.64
CA LEU A 341 26.72 4.44 8.95
C LEU A 341 27.16 5.42 7.87
N GLY A 342 26.40 6.52 7.75
CA GLY A 342 26.76 7.69 6.97
C GLY A 342 25.79 7.97 5.82
N LEU A 343 26.16 8.92 4.98
CA LEU A 343 25.37 9.31 3.80
C LEU A 343 25.18 8.14 2.83
N LEU A 344 23.95 7.95 2.35
CA LEU A 344 23.63 6.89 1.38
C LEU A 344 24.35 7.09 0.04
N ASN A 345 24.58 8.35 -0.39
CA ASN A 345 25.32 8.67 -1.62
C ASN A 345 26.80 8.24 -1.59
N ASN A 346 27.36 7.97 -0.41
CA ASN A 346 28.73 7.49 -0.23
C ASN A 346 28.81 5.96 -0.21
N MET A 347 27.72 5.28 -0.59
CA MET A 347 27.60 3.83 -0.58
C MET A 347 27.36 3.34 -2.01
N SER A 348 28.43 2.95 -2.71
CA SER A 348 28.36 2.55 -4.13
C SER A 348 27.39 1.41 -4.43
N PHE A 349 27.09 0.56 -3.44
CA PHE A 349 26.06 -0.47 -3.55
C PHE A 349 24.66 0.12 -3.81
N PHE A 350 24.35 1.25 -3.17
CA PHE A 350 23.07 1.92 -3.32
C PHE A 350 22.90 2.56 -4.69
N ASP A 351 23.98 2.90 -5.41
CA ASP A 351 23.84 3.34 -6.80
C ASP A 351 23.28 2.21 -7.67
N SER A 352 23.84 1.00 -7.55
CA SER A 352 23.34 -0.19 -8.27
C SER A 352 21.93 -0.59 -7.84
N ASN A 353 21.61 -0.54 -6.54
CA ASN A 353 20.27 -0.85 -6.06
C ASN A 353 19.24 0.18 -6.56
N ARG A 354 19.60 1.47 -6.59
CA ARG A 354 18.76 2.55 -7.15
C ARG A 354 18.53 2.35 -8.64
N GLU A 355 19.58 2.04 -9.41
CA GLU A 355 19.47 1.74 -10.84
C GLU A 355 18.56 0.55 -11.11
N SER A 356 18.70 -0.54 -10.34
CA SER A 356 17.81 -1.70 -10.45
C SER A 356 16.35 -1.31 -10.23
N LEU A 357 16.06 -0.58 -9.15
CA LEU A 357 14.70 -0.15 -8.82
C LEU A 357 14.11 0.76 -9.90
N TYR A 358 14.90 1.69 -10.45
CA TYR A 358 14.49 2.52 -11.58
C TYR A 358 14.21 1.69 -12.83
N GLN A 359 15.05 0.70 -13.13
CA GLN A 359 14.84 -0.20 -14.26
C GLN A 359 13.51 -0.95 -14.10
N THR A 360 13.22 -1.49 -12.92
CA THR A 360 11.93 -2.15 -12.63
C THR A 360 10.74 -1.18 -12.80
N ILE A 361 10.85 0.07 -12.37
CA ILE A 361 9.78 1.09 -12.55
C ILE A 361 9.58 1.43 -14.04
N ASN A 362 10.68 1.56 -14.79
CA ASN A 362 10.66 1.94 -16.19
C ASN A 362 10.11 0.82 -17.09
N ASP A 363 10.48 -0.43 -16.79
CA ASP A 363 10.03 -1.62 -17.53
C ASP A 363 8.56 -1.98 -17.27
N LEU A 364 7.99 -1.48 -16.17
CA LEU A 364 6.58 -1.63 -15.87
C LEU A 364 5.76 -0.79 -16.86
N GLU A 365 4.75 -1.36 -17.50
CA GLU A 365 3.86 -0.61 -18.39
C GLU A 365 2.79 0.13 -17.56
N PRO A 366 2.47 1.40 -17.87
CA PRO A 366 1.44 2.14 -17.15
C PRO A 366 0.03 1.76 -17.62
N LEU A 367 -0.90 1.58 -16.69
CA LEU A 367 -2.30 1.26 -16.99
C LEU A 367 -3.18 2.52 -17.03
N GLY A 368 -4.03 2.65 -18.05
CA GLY A 368 -5.00 3.74 -18.13
C GLY A 368 -6.03 3.69 -16.99
N ILE A 369 -6.26 4.79 -16.28
CA ILE A 369 -7.16 4.85 -15.11
C ILE A 369 -8.63 5.01 -15.55
N ARG A 370 -9.53 4.26 -14.91
CA ARG A 370 -10.99 4.37 -14.96
C ARG A 370 -11.48 4.73 -13.56
N GLN A 371 -12.62 5.42 -13.48
CA GLN A 371 -13.17 5.89 -12.21
C GLN A 371 -13.43 4.76 -11.19
N GLN A 372 -13.76 3.56 -11.67
CA GLN A 372 -14.09 2.40 -10.85
C GLN A 372 -12.89 1.52 -10.46
N ASP A 373 -11.67 1.87 -10.88
CA ASP A 373 -10.50 1.02 -10.64
C ASP A 373 -10.00 1.06 -9.19
N PHE A 374 -10.28 2.17 -8.50
CA PHE A 374 -9.88 2.40 -7.12
C PHE A 374 -11.12 2.43 -6.22
N LYS A 375 -11.13 1.57 -5.22
CA LYS A 375 -12.16 1.46 -4.20
C LYS A 375 -11.73 2.29 -3.00
N PHE A 376 -12.19 3.53 -2.94
CA PHE A 376 -11.97 4.43 -1.80
C PHE A 376 -12.98 4.14 -0.69
N THR A 377 -12.96 2.90 -0.18
CA THR A 377 -13.81 2.47 0.95
C THR A 377 -13.35 3.12 2.23
N LEU A 378 -14.31 3.53 3.06
CA LEU A 378 -14.07 4.10 4.38
C LEU A 378 -14.45 3.06 5.45
N SER A 379 -13.83 3.14 6.62
CA SER A 379 -14.28 2.43 7.82
C SER A 379 -15.71 2.84 8.20
N THR A 380 -16.44 1.97 8.90
CA THR A 380 -17.80 2.26 9.38
C THR A 380 -17.88 3.58 10.16
N GLU A 381 -16.86 3.86 10.97
CA GLU A 381 -16.73 5.10 11.73
C GLU A 381 -16.54 6.32 10.81
N ALA A 382 -15.69 6.21 9.79
CA ALA A 382 -15.49 7.26 8.79
C ALA A 382 -16.71 7.45 7.87
N GLU A 383 -17.42 6.39 7.51
CA GLU A 383 -18.69 6.46 6.78
C GLU A 383 -19.74 7.21 7.59
N SER A 384 -19.92 6.83 8.86
CA SER A 384 -20.85 7.50 9.79
C SER A 384 -20.53 8.99 9.94
N LEU A 385 -19.23 9.33 10.12
CA LEU A 385 -18.78 10.72 10.21
C LEU A 385 -19.01 11.49 8.90
N SER A 386 -18.79 10.85 7.74
CA SER A 386 -19.06 11.43 6.41
C SER A 386 -20.55 11.70 6.20
N GLU A 387 -21.44 10.83 6.69
CA GLU A 387 -22.89 11.06 6.68
C GLU A 387 -23.28 12.24 7.58
N CYS A 388 -22.75 12.32 8.81
CA CYS A 388 -22.96 13.47 9.69
C CYS A 388 -22.50 14.78 9.03
N MET A 389 -21.36 14.76 8.34
CA MET A 389 -20.85 15.93 7.62
C MET A 389 -21.81 16.38 6.51
N LYS A 390 -22.37 15.45 5.73
CA LYS A 390 -23.37 15.78 4.69
C LYS A 390 -24.61 16.44 5.29
N TYR A 391 -25.07 15.94 6.43
CA TYR A 391 -26.22 16.51 7.14
C TYR A 391 -25.93 17.95 7.59
N VAL A 392 -24.82 18.18 8.28
CA VAL A 392 -24.41 19.52 8.76
C VAL A 392 -24.28 20.51 7.61
N LEU A 393 -23.71 20.09 6.47
CA LEU A 393 -23.55 20.95 5.29
C LEU A 393 -24.84 21.16 4.49
N SER A 394 -25.92 20.42 4.78
CA SER A 394 -27.22 20.56 4.13
C SER A 394 -28.20 21.44 4.92
N GLU A 395 -27.94 21.69 6.20
CA GLU A 395 -28.71 22.59 7.06
C GLU A 395 -28.27 24.07 6.95
N ASP A 396 -27.07 24.32 6.43
CA ASP A 396 -26.49 25.64 6.10
C ASP A 396 -26.70 26.02 4.63
#